data_AF-A0A4R4QR87-F1
#
_entry.id   AF-A0A4R4QR87-F1
#
_cell.length_a   1.000
_cell.length_b   1.000
_cell.length_c   1.000
_cell.angle_alpha   90.00
_cell.angle_beta   90.00
_cell.angle_gamma   90.00
#
_symmetry.space_group_name_H-M   'P 1'
#
loop_
_entity.id
_entity.type
_entity.pdbx_description
1 polymer ?
#
loop_
_entity_poly.entity_id
_entity_poly.type
_entity_poly.pdbx_seq_one_letter_code
_entity_poly.pdbx_strand_id
1 'polypeptide(L)' 'MTTNQVGDPVLDAEDLRLLRLMATGLPLETVARRTGLSERTVRRRVRAICDRLGVTARIQAVVWAARRGLL' A
#
# COMPACT_ATOMS: atom_id res chain seq x y z
N MET A 1 3.44 30.81 10.06
CA MET A 1 2.09 30.21 10.11
C MET A 1 2.13 28.92 9.30
N THR A 2 2.01 27.78 9.98
CA THR A 2 2.17 26.41 9.48
C THR A 2 0.85 25.86 8.94
N THR A 3 0.82 25.43 7.68
CA THR A 3 -0.26 24.62 7.08
C THR A 3 0.39 23.64 6.09
N ASN A 4 0.84 22.45 6.51
CA ASN A 4 0.06 21.21 6.70
C ASN A 4 -0.83 20.81 5.50
N GLN A 5 -0.23 20.31 4.42
CA GLN A 5 -0.91 19.55 3.34
C GLN A 5 0.13 18.67 2.60
N VAL A 6 0.40 17.45 3.06
CA VAL A 6 0.99 16.40 2.19
C VAL A 6 0.39 15.04 2.56
N GLY A 7 -0.92 14.94 2.49
CA GLY A 7 -1.59 13.65 2.38
C GLY A 7 -2.04 13.54 0.93
N ASP A 8 -1.29 12.83 0.08
CA ASP A 8 -1.84 12.40 -1.21
C ASP A 8 -3.11 11.59 -0.90
N PRO A 9 -4.33 12.05 -1.24
CA PRO A 9 -5.59 11.45 -0.76
C PRO A 9 -5.91 10.09 -1.42
N VAL A 10 -4.93 9.51 -2.12
CA VAL A 10 -5.09 8.31 -2.92
C VAL A 10 -4.84 7.04 -2.12
N LEU A 11 -4.27 7.07 -0.91
CA LEU A 11 -4.08 5.86 -0.09
C LEU A 11 -4.29 6.18 1.39
N ASP A 12 -5.00 5.30 2.11
CA ASP A 12 -5.12 5.43 3.56
C ASP A 12 -3.89 4.85 4.30
N ALA A 13 -3.85 5.01 5.61
CA ALA A 13 -2.74 4.54 6.43
C ALA A 13 -2.58 3.00 6.40
N GLU A 14 -3.68 2.26 6.21
CA GLU A 14 -3.64 0.81 6.13
C GLU A 14 -3.11 0.34 4.77
N ASP A 15 -3.51 1.00 3.69
CA ASP A 15 -2.98 0.80 2.34
C ASP A 15 -1.46 1.05 2.31
N LEU A 16 -1.00 2.15 2.90
CA LEU A 16 0.43 2.43 3.04
C LEU A 16 1.15 1.39 3.90
N ARG A 17 0.53 0.93 5.00
CA ARG A 17 1.08 -0.14 5.84
C ARG A 17 1.24 -1.45 5.05
N LEU A 18 0.28 -1.80 4.20
CA LEU A 18 0.37 -2.96 3.32
C LEU A 18 1.54 -2.81 2.33
N LEU A 19 1.67 -1.66 1.67
CA LEU A 19 2.75 -1.39 0.72
C LEU A 19 4.14 -1.43 1.39
N ARG A 20 4.28 -0.90 2.61
CA ARG A 20 5.52 -0.98 3.41
C ARG A 20 5.93 -2.42 3.67
N LEU A 21 4.99 -3.26 4.12
CA LEU A 21 5.29 -4.67 4.37
C LEU A 21 5.66 -5.40 3.07
N MET A 22 4.97 -5.12 1.97
CA MET A 22 5.31 -5.70 0.67
C MET A 22 6.67 -5.21 0.13
N ALA A 23 7.08 -3.98 0.43
CA ALA A 23 8.37 -3.43 0.04
C ALA A 23 9.55 -4.20 0.66
N THR A 24 9.33 -4.82 1.82
CA THR A 24 10.32 -5.71 2.46
C THR A 24 10.45 -7.09 1.80
N GLY A 25 9.75 -7.34 0.69
CA GLY A 25 9.79 -8.61 -0.04
C GLY A 25 8.87 -9.70 0.53
N LEU A 26 8.00 -9.36 1.49
CA LEU A 26 7.13 -10.35 2.13
C LEU A 26 6.00 -10.82 1.18
N PRO A 27 5.67 -12.13 1.19
CA PRO A 27 4.51 -12.65 0.46
C PRO A 27 3.20 -12.19 1.12
N LEU A 28 2.12 -12.15 0.34
CA LEU A 28 0.81 -11.63 0.78
C LEU A 28 0.26 -12.37 2.01
N GLU A 29 0.50 -13.68 2.13
CA GLU A 29 0.16 -14.50 3.31
C GLU A 29 0.82 -13.98 4.59
N THR A 30 2.09 -13.55 4.49
CA THR A 30 2.82 -13.02 5.65
C THR A 30 2.37 -11.60 5.96
N VAL A 31 2.08 -10.80 4.94
CA VAL A 31 1.48 -9.47 5.11
C VAL A 31 0.12 -9.57 5.80
N ALA A 32 -0.72 -10.52 5.39
CA ALA A 32 -2.02 -10.80 5.99
C ALA A 32 -1.88 -11.13 7.48
N ARG A 33 -1.00 -12.09 7.82
CA ARG A 33 -0.69 -12.43 9.22
C ARG A 33 -0.21 -11.23 10.04
N ARG A 34 0.71 -10.42 9.50
CA ARG A 34 1.26 -9.24 10.20
C ARG A 34 0.27 -8.09 10.37
N THR A 35 -0.78 -8.05 9.56
CA THR A 35 -1.84 -7.03 9.63
C THR A 35 -3.10 -7.51 10.35
N GLY A 36 -3.17 -8.78 10.73
CA GLY A 36 -4.39 -9.37 11.31
C GLY A 36 -5.53 -9.51 10.29
N LEU A 37 -5.23 -9.43 8.99
CA LEU A 37 -6.21 -9.52 7.91
C LEU A 37 -6.19 -10.92 7.29
N SER A 38 -7.29 -11.31 6.65
CA SER A 38 -7.28 -12.48 5.77
C SER A 38 -6.51 -12.18 4.48
N GLU A 39 -5.90 -13.20 3.86
CA GLU A 39 -5.27 -13.06 2.54
C GLU A 39 -6.23 -12.53 1.47
N ARG A 40 -7.51 -12.92 1.55
CA ARG A 40 -8.56 -12.42 0.65
C ARG A 40 -8.73 -10.91 0.82
N THR A 41 -8.74 -10.42 2.05
CA THR A 41 -8.83 -8.98 2.36
C THR A 41 -7.60 -8.23 1.85
N VAL A 42 -6.40 -8.77 2.07
CA VAL A 42 -5.17 -8.18 1.54
C VAL A 42 -5.20 -8.13 0.02
N ARG A 43 -5.53 -9.23 -0.68
CA ARG A 43 -5.64 -9.24 -2.15
C ARG A 43 -6.65 -8.21 -2.66
N ARG A 44 -7.82 -8.11 -2.01
CA ARG A 44 -8.85 -7.12 -2.37
C ARG A 44 -8.32 -5.69 -2.22
N ARG A 45 -7.65 -5.38 -1.09
CA ARG A 45 -7.06 -4.06 -0.86
C ARG A 45 -5.97 -3.74 -1.87
N VAL A 46 -5.03 -4.66 -2.09
CA VAL A 46 -3.95 -4.46 -3.08
C VAL A 46 -4.51 -4.20 -4.47
N ARG A 47 -5.60 -4.88 -4.86
CA ARG A 47 -6.28 -4.60 -6.13
C ARG A 47 -6.87 -3.18 -6.15
N ALA A 48 -7.59 -2.78 -5.10
CA ALA A 48 -8.14 -1.43 -5.00
C ALA A 48 -7.04 -0.35 -5.01
N ILE A 49 -5.90 -0.60 -4.35
CA ILE A 49 -4.71 0.25 -4.42
C ILE A 49 -4.23 0.35 -5.87
N CYS A 50 -4.02 -0.78 -6.55
CA CYS A 50 -3.59 -0.80 -7.94
C CYS A 50 -4.54 -0.01 -8.85
N ASP A 51 -5.86 -0.22 -8.70
CA ASP A 51 -6.89 0.47 -9.48
C ASP A 51 -6.85 2.01 -9.24
N ARG A 52 -6.73 2.44 -7.97
CA ARG A 52 -6.61 3.86 -7.60
C ARG A 52 -5.33 4.51 -8.13
N LEU A 53 -4.25 3.74 -8.21
CA LEU A 53 -2.94 4.21 -8.69
C LEU A 53 -2.80 4.11 -10.22
N GLY A 54 -3.75 3.47 -10.92
CA GLY A 54 -3.66 3.21 -12.35
C GLY A 54 -2.53 2.24 -12.72
N VAL A 55 -2.17 1.33 -11.82
CA VAL A 55 -1.11 0.33 -12.03
C VAL A 55 -1.69 -1.07 -12.07
N THR A 56 -1.00 -2.02 -12.71
CA THR A 56 -1.52 -3.38 -12.91
C THR A 56 -0.91 -4.41 -11.95
N ALA A 57 0.23 -4.08 -11.33
CA ALA A 57 0.93 -5.00 -10.45
C ALA A 57 1.25 -4.38 -9.09
N ARG A 58 1.17 -5.20 -8.03
CA ARG A 58 1.53 -4.80 -6.65
C ARG A 58 2.92 -4.17 -6.54
N ILE A 59 3.88 -4.66 -7.34
CA ILE A 59 5.25 -4.13 -7.32
C ILE A 59 5.29 -2.71 -7.87
N GLN A 60 4.44 -2.38 -8.86
CA GLN A 60 4.30 -1.02 -9.37
C GLN A 60 3.68 -0.10 -8.31
N ALA A 61 2.71 -0.59 -7.52
CA ALA A 61 2.16 0.16 -6.39
C ALA A 61 3.21 0.45 -5.30
N VAL A 62 4.07 -0.53 -4.98
CA VAL A 62 5.21 -0.34 -4.07
C VAL A 62 6.19 0.71 -4.62
N VAL A 63 6.57 0.60 -5.90
CA VAL A 63 7.46 1.58 -6.55
C VAL A 63 6.84 2.97 -6.58
N TRP A 64 5.53 3.08 -6.82
CA TRP A 64 4.79 4.34 -6.80
C TRP A 64 4.88 5.02 -5.44
N ALA A 65 4.73 4.26 -4.35
CA ALA A 65 4.84 4.77 -2.97
C ALA A 65 6.29 5.14 -2.61
N ALA A 66 7.27 4.32 -3.02
CA ALA A 66 8.69 4.60 -2.80
C ALA A 66 9.13 5.92 -3.44
N ARG A 67 8.75 6.15 -4.70
CA ARG A 67 9.08 7.38 -5.46
C ARG A 67 8.50 8.66 -4.85
N ARG A 68 7.48 8.54 -4.00
CA ARG A 68 6.82 9.65 -3.31
C ARG A 68 7.24 9.80 -1.85
N GLY A 69 8.17 8.97 -1.37
CA GLY A 69 8.59 8.98 0.04
C GLY A 69 7.50 8.54 1.01
N LEU A 70 6.58 7.68 0.57
CA LEU A 70 5.43 7.22 1.38
C LEU A 70 5.67 5.87 2.10
N LEU A 71 6.83 5.24 1.88
CA LEU A 71 7.24 4.00 2.56
C LEU A 71 7.96 4.29 3.88
#